data_AF-A0A1I3N5W6-F1
#
_entry.id   AF-A0A1I3N5W6-F1
#
_cell.length_a   1.000
_cell.length_b   1.000
_cell.length_c   1.000
_cell.angle_alpha   90.00
_cell.angle_beta   90.00
_cell.angle_gamma   90.00
#
_symmetry.space_group_name_H-M   'P 1'
#
loop_
_entity.id
_entity.type
_entity.pdbx_description
1 polymer ?
#
loop_
_entity_poly.entity_id
_entity_poly.type
_entity_poly.pdbx_seq_one_letter_code
_entity_poly.pdbx_strand_id
1 'polypeptide(L)'
;MAAFGVTAAIHRIREDIAFHYLHPLSPAELSGAPDGRYSSLQVTGDTVLRFGFVEGDALVDAKRAIFDPQNPDETLGFRDNGSKAEILAIVLNEVELKLAMGDAGENGVRGLMQHSEASVVVVKRGPRGATVFAAGCIADVPAYAGDSVFKIGSGDVFSAVFAQRWGEANEDPVVAADTASRAVSRYVETRNTQVDLSQLTAAAPRKLPNPANKIYLAAPFFTLAQRWMVEEARRCLLTLGASVFSPIHDVGSQGDASYIAKRDLEGLEQCAVVLALVDGEDAGTLFEVGHARRHGIPVVALAESPRPESLTMLQGTGCSIVSDFSTALYQAVWETAR
;
A
#
# COMPACT_ATOMS: atom_id res chain seq x y z
N MET A 1 26.62 3.48 -4.47
CA MET A 1 27.16 2.42 -3.58
C MET A 1 28.37 2.94 -2.81
N ALA A 2 29.55 3.10 -3.42
CA ALA A 2 30.75 3.56 -2.70
C ALA A 2 30.61 4.95 -2.04
N ALA A 3 29.96 5.92 -2.71
CA ALA A 3 29.68 7.24 -2.13
C ALA A 3 28.75 7.22 -0.91
N PHE A 4 28.04 6.11 -0.68
CA PHE A 4 27.19 5.88 0.49
C PHE A 4 27.87 4.97 1.53
N GLY A 5 29.17 4.68 1.38
CA GLY A 5 29.88 3.77 2.26
C GLY A 5 29.50 2.29 2.08
N VAL A 6 28.80 1.95 1.00
CA VAL A 6 28.34 0.57 0.73
C VAL A 6 29.32 -0.14 -0.19
N THR A 7 29.89 -1.24 0.30
CA THR A 7 30.65 -2.20 -0.51
C THR A 7 29.69 -3.07 -1.29
N ALA A 8 29.80 -3.08 -2.62
CA ALA A 8 28.93 -3.85 -3.49
C ALA A 8 29.68 -5.06 -4.09
N ALA A 9 29.10 -6.25 -3.95
CA ALA A 9 29.43 -7.42 -4.74
C ALA A 9 28.37 -7.54 -5.86
N ILE A 10 28.80 -7.44 -7.12
CA ILE A 10 27.89 -7.39 -8.27
C ILE A 10 27.99 -8.70 -9.05
N HIS A 11 26.85 -9.38 -9.24
CA HIS A 11 26.71 -10.55 -10.10
C HIS A 11 25.96 -10.14 -11.36
N ARG A 12 26.52 -10.43 -12.53
CA ARG A 12 25.88 -10.11 -13.81
C ARG A 12 24.86 -11.17 -14.18
N ILE A 13 23.67 -10.73 -14.55
CA ILE A 13 22.62 -11.52 -15.19
C ILE A 13 22.65 -11.26 -16.71
N ARG A 14 22.07 -12.16 -17.51
CA ARG A 14 22.11 -12.06 -18.98
C ARG A 14 20.97 -11.21 -19.55
N GLU A 15 19.80 -11.31 -18.94
CA GLU A 15 18.59 -10.59 -19.31
C GLU A 15 18.44 -9.32 -18.48
N ASP A 16 17.99 -8.23 -19.10
CA ASP A 16 17.60 -7.01 -18.39
C ASP A 16 16.18 -7.19 -17.83
N ILE A 17 16.03 -7.06 -16.52
CA ILE A 17 14.74 -7.16 -15.85
C ILE A 17 14.20 -5.75 -15.62
N ALA A 18 12.97 -5.50 -16.07
CA ALA A 18 12.30 -4.23 -15.87
C ALA A 18 10.88 -4.41 -15.34
N PHE A 19 10.51 -3.52 -14.42
CA PHE A 19 9.16 -3.40 -13.86
C PHE A 19 8.52 -2.12 -14.39
N HIS A 20 7.42 -2.27 -15.12
CA HIS A 20 6.64 -1.16 -15.66
C HIS A 20 5.38 -0.97 -14.83
N TYR A 21 5.10 0.27 -14.45
CA TYR A 21 3.91 0.64 -13.68
C TYR A 21 3.13 1.67 -14.48
N LEU A 22 1.84 1.41 -14.69
CA LEU A 22 0.94 2.39 -15.30
C LEU A 22 0.71 3.58 -14.36
N HIS A 23 0.59 3.30 -13.06
CA HIS A 23 0.55 4.29 -11.98
C HIS A 23 1.01 3.62 -10.67
N PRO A 24 1.26 4.37 -9.58
CA PRO A 24 1.87 3.80 -8.37
C PRO A 24 1.07 2.68 -7.65
N LEU A 25 -0.19 2.47 -8.00
CA LEU A 25 -1.05 1.41 -7.44
C LEU A 25 -1.38 0.30 -8.45
N SER A 26 -0.86 0.39 -9.68
CA SER A 26 -1.01 -0.68 -10.65
C SER A 26 -0.14 -1.87 -10.25
N PRO A 27 -0.55 -3.10 -10.59
CA PRO A 27 0.38 -4.22 -10.62
C PRO A 27 1.61 -3.86 -11.48
N ALA A 28 2.76 -4.43 -11.14
CA ALA A 28 3.96 -4.29 -11.96
C ALA A 28 3.86 -5.21 -13.18
N GLU A 29 4.07 -4.67 -14.38
CA GLU A 29 4.32 -5.46 -15.57
C GLU A 29 5.81 -5.80 -15.63
N LEU A 30 6.10 -7.09 -15.47
CA LEU A 30 7.46 -7.62 -15.50
C LEU A 30 7.87 -7.93 -16.94
N SER A 31 9.05 -7.48 -17.34
CA SER A 31 9.68 -7.85 -18.61
C SER A 31 11.10 -8.35 -18.37
N GLY A 32 11.53 -9.31 -19.20
CA GLY A 32 12.90 -9.86 -19.17
C GLY A 32 13.20 -10.85 -18.05
N ALA A 33 12.17 -11.43 -17.41
CA ALA A 33 12.38 -12.55 -16.49
C ALA A 33 13.00 -13.75 -17.24
N PRO A 34 14.06 -14.38 -16.72
CA PRO A 34 14.69 -15.50 -17.41
C PRO A 34 13.80 -16.76 -17.37
N ASP A 35 13.93 -17.60 -18.40
CA ASP A 35 13.22 -18.90 -18.47
C ASP A 35 13.66 -19.89 -17.36
N GLY A 36 14.83 -19.67 -16.75
CA GLY A 36 15.35 -20.48 -15.66
C GLY A 36 16.06 -19.63 -14.61
N ARG A 37 15.97 -20.08 -13.34
CA ARG A 37 16.60 -19.37 -12.21
C ARG A 37 18.12 -19.50 -12.25
N TYR A 38 18.82 -18.39 -12.01
CA TYR A 38 20.25 -18.34 -11.78
C TYR A 38 20.64 -19.04 -10.48
N SER A 39 21.91 -19.43 -10.38
CA SER A 39 22.46 -20.03 -9.17
C SER A 39 22.34 -19.09 -7.97
N SER A 40 21.95 -19.63 -6.81
CA SER A 40 21.77 -18.83 -5.61
C SER A 40 23.05 -18.12 -5.18
N LEU A 41 22.93 -16.84 -4.84
CA LEU A 41 24.00 -16.05 -4.23
C LEU A 41 24.33 -16.62 -2.85
N GLN A 42 25.62 -16.69 -2.50
CA GLN A 42 26.06 -17.11 -1.17
C GLN A 42 26.28 -15.86 -0.31
N VAL A 43 25.53 -15.74 0.78
CA VAL A 43 25.58 -14.55 1.64
C VAL A 43 25.75 -14.97 3.10
N THR A 44 26.75 -14.39 3.76
CA THR A 44 27.00 -14.61 5.19
C THR A 44 27.15 -13.26 5.90
N GLY A 45 26.54 -13.11 7.08
CA GLY A 45 26.66 -11.89 7.87
C GLY A 45 25.97 -11.96 9.23
N ASP A 46 26.27 -11.03 10.13
CA ASP A 46 25.60 -10.97 11.43
C ASP A 46 24.10 -10.62 11.27
N THR A 47 23.80 -9.64 10.42
CA THR A 47 22.43 -9.28 10.02
C THR A 47 22.33 -9.29 8.50
N VAL A 48 21.33 -9.97 7.95
CA VAL A 48 21.07 -10.03 6.51
C VAL A 48 19.62 -9.66 6.22
N LEU A 49 19.40 -8.64 5.39
CA LEU A 49 18.13 -8.39 4.73
C LEU A 49 18.15 -9.07 3.36
N ARG A 50 17.26 -10.05 3.15
CA ARG A 50 17.06 -10.74 1.88
C ARG A 50 15.73 -10.30 1.29
N PHE A 51 15.78 -9.77 0.08
CA PHE A 51 14.61 -9.60 -0.78
C PHE A 51 14.44 -10.85 -1.65
N GLY A 52 13.21 -11.15 -2.05
CA GLY A 52 12.94 -12.12 -3.11
C GLY A 52 13.46 -11.64 -4.46
N PHE A 53 13.83 -12.58 -5.31
CA PHE A 53 14.41 -12.33 -6.63
C PHE A 53 13.49 -12.85 -7.73
N VAL A 54 13.45 -12.18 -8.88
CA VAL A 54 12.74 -12.69 -10.05
C VAL A 54 13.54 -13.82 -10.70
N GLU A 55 14.84 -13.62 -10.79
CA GLU A 55 15.73 -14.33 -11.69
C GLU A 55 16.58 -15.38 -11.02
N GLY A 56 16.74 -15.32 -9.70
CA GLY A 56 17.72 -16.11 -8.98
C GLY A 56 17.25 -16.36 -7.57
N ASP A 57 18.17 -16.59 -6.66
CA ASP A 57 17.87 -16.76 -5.23
C ASP A 57 19.10 -16.39 -4.39
N ALA A 58 18.97 -16.43 -3.06
CA ALA A 58 20.09 -16.29 -2.13
C ALA A 58 20.05 -17.38 -1.04
N LEU A 59 21.21 -17.99 -0.82
CA LEU A 59 21.50 -18.86 0.32
C LEU A 59 22.15 -18.02 1.41
N VAL A 60 21.41 -17.82 2.49
CA VAL A 60 21.80 -16.96 3.60
C VAL A 60 22.29 -17.81 4.77
N ASP A 61 23.41 -17.44 5.37
CA ASP A 61 23.86 -17.92 6.68
C ASP A 61 24.07 -16.72 7.60
N ALA A 62 23.18 -16.51 8.56
CA ALA A 62 23.19 -15.30 9.40
C ALA A 62 22.80 -15.55 10.85
N LYS A 63 23.22 -14.67 11.76
CA LYS A 63 22.65 -14.66 13.12
C LYS A 63 21.22 -14.14 13.08
N ARG A 64 20.99 -13.02 12.39
CA ARG A 64 19.64 -12.46 12.17
C ARG A 64 19.36 -12.31 10.69
N ALA A 65 18.25 -12.87 10.24
CA ALA A 65 17.77 -12.66 8.88
C ALA A 65 16.43 -11.93 8.91
N ILE A 66 16.29 -10.94 8.03
CA ILE A 66 15.02 -10.30 7.68
C ILE A 66 14.72 -10.74 6.25
N PHE A 67 13.59 -11.38 6.04
CA PHE A 67 13.19 -11.87 4.74
C PHE A 67 11.93 -11.14 4.25
N ASP A 68 12.05 -10.44 3.15
CA ASP A 68 10.93 -9.85 2.41
C ASP A 68 10.76 -10.63 1.11
N PRO A 69 9.79 -11.56 1.04
CA PRO A 69 9.73 -12.54 -0.04
C PRO A 69 9.41 -11.94 -1.40
N GLN A 70 8.80 -10.74 -1.48
CA GLN A 70 8.37 -10.04 -2.71
C GLN A 70 7.41 -10.82 -3.64
N ASN A 71 7.25 -12.13 -3.43
CA ASN A 71 6.38 -13.03 -4.17
C ASN A 71 5.78 -14.08 -3.20
N PRO A 72 4.45 -14.34 -3.27
CA PRO A 72 3.80 -15.41 -2.53
C PRO A 72 4.52 -16.76 -2.55
N ASP A 73 5.05 -17.17 -3.70
CA ASP A 73 5.69 -18.49 -3.87
C ASP A 73 6.97 -18.63 -3.03
N GLU A 74 7.63 -17.52 -2.70
CA GLU A 74 8.83 -17.50 -1.86
C GLU A 74 8.54 -17.35 -0.38
N THR A 75 7.30 -16.99 -0.02
CA THR A 75 6.91 -16.63 1.36
C THR A 75 7.15 -17.76 2.36
N LEU A 76 7.05 -19.01 1.91
CA LEU A 76 7.28 -20.21 2.73
C LEU A 76 8.76 -20.66 2.73
N GLY A 77 9.54 -20.22 1.73
CA GLY A 77 10.76 -20.91 1.31
C GLY A 77 12.07 -20.42 1.90
N PHE A 78 12.09 -19.62 2.98
CA PHE A 78 13.36 -19.09 3.49
C PHE A 78 14.35 -20.23 3.81
N ARG A 79 13.91 -21.22 4.61
CA ARG A 79 14.75 -22.36 5.01
C ARG A 79 14.78 -23.49 3.99
N ASP A 80 13.78 -23.59 3.11
CA ASP A 80 13.62 -24.67 2.14
C ASP A 80 14.77 -24.75 1.13
N ASN A 81 15.35 -23.60 0.76
CA ASN A 81 16.50 -23.57 -0.14
C ASN A 81 17.82 -23.98 0.56
N GLY A 82 17.82 -24.10 1.89
CA GLY A 82 19.01 -24.38 2.71
C GLY A 82 19.57 -23.17 3.47
N SER A 83 18.91 -22.00 3.40
CA SER A 83 19.30 -20.84 4.21
C SER A 83 19.11 -21.10 5.71
N LYS A 84 19.95 -20.45 6.51
CA LYS A 84 20.01 -20.56 7.96
C LYS A 84 20.02 -19.19 8.59
N ALA A 85 19.19 -19.05 9.62
CA ALA A 85 19.21 -17.91 10.53
C ALA A 85 19.01 -18.40 11.96
N GLU A 86 19.78 -17.87 12.92
CA GLU A 86 19.53 -18.13 14.35
C GLU A 86 18.19 -17.49 14.77
N ILE A 87 17.92 -16.28 14.29
CA ILE A 87 16.66 -15.54 14.50
C ILE A 87 16.17 -15.02 13.15
N LEU A 88 14.94 -15.36 12.79
CA LEU A 88 14.31 -14.96 11.53
C LEU A 88 13.14 -14.00 11.76
N ALA A 89 13.12 -12.91 11.00
CA ALA A 89 11.95 -12.07 10.80
C ALA A 89 11.45 -12.19 9.35
N ILE A 90 10.15 -12.27 9.15
CA ILE A 90 9.53 -12.19 7.82
C ILE A 90 8.70 -10.91 7.72
N VAL A 91 8.91 -10.13 6.67
CA VAL A 91 8.21 -8.87 6.41
C VAL A 91 7.44 -9.01 5.10
N LEU A 92 6.12 -9.11 5.17
CA LEU A 92 5.26 -9.36 4.01
C LEU A 92 3.98 -8.52 4.08
N ASN A 93 3.20 -8.45 3.01
CA ASN A 93 1.90 -7.78 2.99
C ASN A 93 0.72 -8.75 3.17
N GLU A 94 -0.48 -8.24 3.42
CA GLU A 94 -1.68 -9.07 3.62
C GLU A 94 -2.04 -9.95 2.41
N VAL A 95 -1.75 -9.50 1.19
CA VAL A 95 -2.02 -10.26 -0.03
C VAL A 95 -1.05 -11.43 -0.14
N GLU A 96 0.24 -11.21 0.08
CA GLU A 96 1.27 -12.26 0.13
C GLU A 96 0.94 -13.30 1.20
N LEU A 97 0.58 -12.84 2.41
CA LEU A 97 0.18 -13.73 3.50
C LEU A 97 -1.04 -14.58 3.13
N LYS A 98 -2.07 -13.97 2.55
CA LYS A 98 -3.28 -14.67 2.10
C LYS A 98 -2.98 -15.70 1.02
N LEU A 99 -2.12 -15.37 0.07
CA LEU A 99 -1.77 -16.26 -1.03
C LEU A 99 -0.93 -17.45 -0.54
N ALA A 100 0.01 -17.21 0.39
CA ALA A 100 0.86 -18.25 0.95
C ALA A 100 0.12 -19.18 1.94
N MET A 101 -0.74 -18.62 2.80
CA MET A 101 -1.35 -19.34 3.93
C MET A 101 -2.85 -19.58 3.80
N GLY A 102 -3.51 -18.99 2.80
CA GLY A 102 -4.97 -19.01 2.64
C GLY A 102 -5.73 -18.06 3.59
N ASP A 103 -5.04 -17.44 4.55
CA ASP A 103 -5.61 -16.55 5.57
C ASP A 103 -4.68 -15.35 5.78
N ALA A 104 -5.22 -14.13 5.71
CA ALA A 104 -4.49 -12.88 5.95
C ALA A 104 -4.47 -12.46 7.44
N GLY A 105 -5.19 -13.17 8.30
CA GLY A 105 -5.33 -12.89 9.72
C GLY A 105 -4.31 -13.62 10.60
N GLU A 106 -4.57 -13.61 11.91
CA GLU A 106 -3.66 -14.18 12.90
C GLU A 106 -3.36 -15.67 12.69
N ASN A 107 -4.33 -16.45 12.21
CA ASN A 107 -4.12 -17.88 11.98
C ASN A 107 -3.11 -18.11 10.83
N GLY A 108 -3.20 -17.30 9.77
CA GLY A 108 -2.23 -17.32 8.68
C GLY A 108 -0.82 -17.02 9.18
N VAL A 109 -0.68 -15.99 10.02
CA VAL A 109 0.63 -15.65 10.63
C VAL A 109 1.15 -16.75 11.53
N ARG A 110 0.30 -17.35 12.37
CA ARG A 110 0.69 -18.49 13.23
C ARG A 110 1.19 -19.66 12.40
N GLY A 111 0.49 -20.00 11.31
CA GLY A 111 0.93 -21.05 10.40
C GLY A 111 2.26 -20.72 9.73
N LEU A 112 2.46 -19.47 9.29
CA LEU A 112 3.72 -19.02 8.71
C LEU A 112 4.88 -19.11 9.71
N MET A 113 4.69 -18.64 10.94
CA MET A 113 5.71 -18.73 12.00
C MET A 113 6.07 -20.17 12.34
N GLN A 114 5.08 -21.07 12.38
CA GLN A 114 5.32 -22.50 12.63
C GLN A 114 6.10 -23.15 11.48
N HIS A 115 5.77 -22.82 10.23
CA HIS A 115 6.42 -23.40 9.06
C HIS A 115 7.86 -22.90 8.86
N SER A 116 8.07 -21.59 9.00
CA SER A 116 9.37 -20.94 8.75
C SER A 116 10.29 -20.88 9.96
N GLU A 117 9.78 -21.24 11.15
CA GLU A 117 10.43 -21.02 12.44
C GLU A 117 10.80 -19.54 12.66
N ALA A 118 10.00 -18.62 12.13
CA ALA A 118 10.20 -17.18 12.30
C ALA A 118 9.90 -16.75 13.74
N SER A 119 10.80 -15.96 14.31
CA SER A 119 10.63 -15.34 15.64
C SER A 119 9.77 -14.08 15.58
N VAL A 120 9.76 -13.41 14.42
CA VAL A 120 8.99 -12.18 14.18
C VAL A 120 8.31 -12.26 12.80
N VAL A 121 7.05 -11.86 12.72
CA VAL A 121 6.38 -11.61 11.44
C VAL A 121 5.79 -10.21 11.46
N VAL A 122 6.07 -9.42 10.42
CA VAL A 122 5.50 -8.09 10.23
C VAL A 122 4.61 -8.11 9.00
N VAL A 123 3.31 -7.89 9.20
CA VAL A 123 2.31 -7.82 8.13
C VAL A 123 2.05 -6.36 7.77
N LYS A 124 2.48 -5.94 6.59
CA LYS A 124 2.24 -4.62 5.99
C LYS A 124 0.78 -4.54 5.51
N ARG A 125 0.02 -3.54 6.00
CA ARG A 125 -1.43 -3.35 5.77
C ARG A 125 -1.77 -2.03 5.06
N GLY A 126 -0.85 -1.52 4.24
CA GLY A 126 -1.03 -0.30 3.45
C GLY A 126 -1.52 0.89 4.28
N PRO A 127 -2.71 1.47 4.01
CA PRO A 127 -3.23 2.63 4.73
C PRO A 127 -3.53 2.35 6.22
N ARG A 128 -3.56 1.08 6.65
CA ARG A 128 -3.73 0.66 8.06
C ARG A 128 -2.41 0.48 8.81
N GLY A 129 -1.26 0.76 8.18
CA GLY A 129 0.06 0.62 8.79
C GLY A 129 0.56 -0.81 8.73
N ALA A 130 0.95 -1.39 9.87
CA ALA A 130 1.44 -2.76 9.95
C ALA A 130 0.96 -3.46 11.25
N THR A 131 1.10 -4.77 11.31
CA THR A 131 0.96 -5.55 12.55
C THR A 131 2.21 -6.39 12.76
N VAL A 132 2.73 -6.36 13.98
CA VAL A 132 3.91 -7.12 14.40
C VAL A 132 3.46 -8.27 15.28
N PHE A 133 3.94 -9.47 14.95
CA PHE A 133 3.76 -10.71 15.70
C PHE A 133 5.13 -11.15 16.21
N ALA A 134 5.32 -11.13 17.53
CA ALA A 134 6.59 -11.48 18.15
C ALA A 134 6.37 -11.98 19.58
N ALA A 135 7.09 -13.04 19.99
CA ALA A 135 7.06 -13.59 21.36
C ALA A 135 5.64 -13.85 21.92
N GLY A 136 4.69 -14.25 21.08
CA GLY A 136 3.29 -14.48 21.46
C GLY A 136 2.45 -13.20 21.65
N CYS A 137 3.03 -12.03 21.40
CA CYS A 137 2.35 -10.74 21.39
C CYS A 137 2.00 -10.31 19.96
N ILE A 138 0.90 -9.55 19.85
CA ILE A 138 0.42 -8.93 18.62
C ILE A 138 0.33 -7.43 18.90
N ALA A 139 0.97 -6.62 18.06
CA ALA A 139 0.98 -5.17 18.21
C ALA A 139 0.70 -4.49 16.87
N ASP A 140 -0.23 -3.54 16.87
CA ASP A 140 -0.49 -2.71 15.71
C ASP A 140 0.44 -1.50 15.67
N VAL A 141 1.00 -1.25 14.49
CA VAL A 141 1.79 -0.07 14.17
C VAL A 141 0.96 0.79 13.21
N PRO A 142 0.69 2.07 13.54
CA PRO A 142 -0.15 2.91 12.71
C PRO A 142 0.51 3.25 11.38
N ALA A 143 -0.31 3.64 10.40
CA ALA A 143 0.19 4.36 9.24
C ALA A 143 0.49 5.81 9.63
N TYR A 144 1.55 6.35 9.05
CA TYR A 144 1.87 7.77 9.06
C TYR A 144 1.79 8.23 7.61
N ALA A 145 1.23 9.40 7.36
CA ALA A 145 1.14 9.87 5.99
C ALA A 145 1.16 11.39 5.93
N GLY A 146 1.93 11.88 4.96
CA GLY A 146 1.97 13.28 4.56
C GLY A 146 0.86 13.63 3.57
N ASP A 147 1.09 14.70 2.82
CA ASP A 147 0.07 15.27 1.93
C ASP A 147 -0.05 14.51 0.59
N SER A 148 0.98 13.75 0.21
CA SER A 148 1.06 12.95 -1.02
C SER A 148 1.47 11.50 -0.76
N VAL A 149 1.12 10.59 -1.69
CA VAL A 149 1.41 9.16 -1.57
C VAL A 149 1.96 8.57 -2.87
N PHE A 150 3.28 8.34 -2.90
CA PHE A 150 3.97 7.54 -3.92
C PHE A 150 4.31 6.14 -3.38
N LYS A 151 3.59 5.11 -3.83
CA LYS A 151 3.64 3.78 -3.22
C LYS A 151 4.83 2.90 -3.63
N ILE A 152 5.33 3.03 -4.86
CA ILE A 152 6.41 2.17 -5.40
C ILE A 152 7.64 2.31 -4.50
N GLY A 153 8.30 1.21 -4.11
CA GLY A 153 9.50 1.21 -3.25
C GLY A 153 9.25 1.39 -1.75
N SER A 154 8.01 1.70 -1.31
CA SER A 154 7.71 1.86 0.12
C SER A 154 7.94 0.59 0.95
N GLY A 155 7.74 -0.59 0.36
CA GLY A 155 8.04 -1.87 1.01
C GLY A 155 9.53 -2.03 1.29
N ASP A 156 10.38 -1.66 0.33
CA ASP A 156 11.83 -1.78 0.46
C ASP A 156 12.38 -0.81 1.49
N VAL A 157 11.85 0.42 1.56
CA VAL A 157 12.18 1.38 2.62
C VAL A 157 11.78 0.83 3.99
N PHE A 158 10.60 0.23 4.11
CA PHE A 158 10.17 -0.39 5.37
C PHE A 158 11.15 -1.49 5.79
N SER A 159 11.44 -2.44 4.89
CA SER A 159 12.28 -3.60 5.17
C SER A 159 13.72 -3.20 5.46
N ALA A 160 14.27 -2.21 4.76
CA ALA A 160 15.61 -1.67 5.01
C ALA A 160 15.72 -1.02 6.39
N VAL A 161 14.77 -0.15 6.76
CA VAL A 161 14.79 0.51 8.08
C VAL A 161 14.53 -0.51 9.19
N PHE A 162 13.59 -1.44 8.99
CA PHE A 162 13.33 -2.51 9.94
C PHE A 162 14.59 -3.38 10.17
N ALA A 163 15.30 -3.76 9.10
CA ALA A 163 16.53 -4.54 9.21
C ALA A 163 17.63 -3.79 9.99
N GLN A 164 17.77 -2.48 9.78
CA GLN A 164 18.73 -1.66 10.53
C GLN A 164 18.35 -1.56 12.02
N ARG A 165 17.08 -1.31 12.33
CA ARG A 165 16.62 -1.10 13.73
C ARG A 165 16.51 -2.40 14.51
N TRP A 166 15.77 -3.37 13.97
CA TRP A 166 15.57 -4.66 14.64
C TRP A 166 16.81 -5.55 14.50
N GLY A 167 17.38 -5.67 13.30
CA GLY A 167 18.50 -6.57 13.03
C GLY A 167 19.81 -6.08 13.64
N GLU A 168 20.29 -4.90 13.22
CA GLU A 168 21.60 -4.39 13.64
C GLU A 168 21.57 -3.71 15.02
N ALA A 169 20.63 -2.80 15.26
CA ALA A 169 20.54 -2.06 16.54
C ALA A 169 19.87 -2.86 17.67
N ASN A 170 19.37 -4.06 17.38
CA ASN A 170 18.74 -4.97 18.34
C ASN A 170 17.57 -4.33 19.12
N GLU A 171 16.80 -3.48 18.45
CA GLU A 171 15.61 -2.87 19.02
C GLU A 171 14.43 -3.84 19.09
N ASP A 172 13.46 -3.51 19.93
CA ASP A 172 12.18 -4.21 19.99
C ASP A 172 11.49 -4.18 18.60
N PRO A 173 10.91 -5.30 18.12
CA PRO A 173 10.34 -5.37 16.78
C PRO A 173 9.18 -4.40 16.55
N VAL A 174 8.41 -4.05 17.59
CA VAL A 174 7.32 -3.06 17.46
C VAL A 174 7.91 -1.66 17.29
N VAL A 175 8.94 -1.32 18.06
CA VAL A 175 9.66 -0.03 17.96
C VAL A 175 10.36 0.11 16.60
N ALA A 176 11.00 -0.96 16.12
CA ALA A 176 11.62 -1.00 14.81
C ALA A 176 10.60 -0.83 13.68
N ALA A 177 9.45 -1.50 13.77
CA ALA A 177 8.37 -1.38 12.79
C ALA A 177 7.70 0.00 12.81
N ASP A 178 7.56 0.64 13.98
CA ASP A 178 7.07 2.02 14.07
C ASP A 178 8.02 3.00 13.38
N THR A 179 9.32 2.87 13.63
CA THR A 179 10.36 3.67 12.97
C THR A 179 10.32 3.46 11.46
N ALA A 180 10.18 2.22 11.00
CA ALA A 180 10.04 1.88 9.58
C ALA A 180 8.76 2.49 8.97
N SER A 181 7.61 2.44 9.67
CA SER A 181 6.35 3.04 9.22
C SER A 181 6.47 4.57 9.06
N ARG A 182 7.15 5.24 10.00
CA ARG A 182 7.45 6.68 9.90
C ARG A 182 8.38 6.99 8.73
N ALA A 183 9.41 6.17 8.52
CA ALA A 183 10.32 6.33 7.38
C ALA A 183 9.59 6.20 6.04
N VAL A 184 8.69 5.21 5.94
CA VAL A 184 7.80 5.05 4.77
C VAL A 184 7.00 6.32 4.53
N SER A 185 6.41 6.93 5.56
CA SER A 185 5.61 8.15 5.40
C SER A 185 6.38 9.30 4.75
N ARG A 186 7.66 9.47 5.10
CA ARG A 186 8.53 10.49 4.52
C ARG A 186 8.94 10.15 3.09
N TYR A 187 9.23 8.87 2.84
CA TYR A 187 9.54 8.40 1.51
C TYR A 187 8.35 8.58 0.55
N VAL A 188 7.15 8.14 0.92
CA VAL A 188 5.99 8.21 0.02
C VAL A 188 5.58 9.65 -0.29
N GLU A 189 5.86 10.59 0.61
CA GLU A 189 5.61 12.02 0.44
C GLU A 189 6.65 12.70 -0.47
N THR A 190 7.94 12.40 -0.26
CA THR A 190 9.06 13.14 -0.89
C THR A 190 9.72 12.40 -2.06
N ARG A 191 9.51 11.08 -2.16
CA ARG A 191 10.25 10.14 -3.01
C ARG A 191 11.76 10.10 -2.73
N ASN A 192 12.20 10.68 -1.62
CA ASN A 192 13.61 10.68 -1.23
C ASN A 192 13.95 9.36 -0.51
N THR A 193 14.83 8.57 -1.11
CA THR A 193 15.30 7.30 -0.54
C THR A 193 16.26 7.49 0.63
N GLN A 194 16.79 8.70 0.83
CA GLN A 194 17.63 9.05 1.97
C GLN A 194 16.76 9.61 3.10
N VAL A 195 16.28 8.71 3.96
CA VAL A 195 15.45 9.08 5.11
C VAL A 195 16.35 9.32 6.33
N ASP A 196 16.32 10.55 6.86
CA ASP A 196 16.95 10.87 8.13
C ASP A 196 16.10 10.37 9.31
N LEU A 197 16.54 9.27 9.92
CA LEU A 197 15.84 8.63 11.03
C LEU A 197 15.65 9.55 12.25
N SER A 198 16.54 10.54 12.45
CA SER A 198 16.47 11.46 13.58
C SER A 198 15.29 12.43 13.49
N GLN A 199 14.74 12.64 12.29
CA GLN A 199 13.66 13.59 12.01
C GLN A 199 12.27 12.92 11.93
N LEU A 200 12.17 11.62 12.20
CA LEU A 200 10.94 10.84 12.02
C LEU A 200 9.89 11.00 13.13
N THR A 201 10.26 11.57 14.27
CA THR A 201 9.41 11.64 15.48
C THR A 201 8.25 12.62 15.38
N ALA A 202 8.30 13.57 14.45
CA ALA A 202 7.30 14.64 14.32
C ALA A 202 5.98 14.21 13.64
N ALA A 203 5.93 13.04 12.99
CA ALA A 203 4.73 12.62 12.26
C ALA A 203 3.64 12.10 13.22
N ALA A 204 2.43 12.66 13.12
CA ALA A 204 1.26 12.18 13.84
C ALA A 204 0.70 10.91 13.17
N PRO A 205 0.29 9.89 13.94
CA PRO A 205 -0.31 8.69 13.38
C PRO A 205 -1.66 9.02 12.73
N ARG A 206 -1.96 8.37 11.60
CA ARG A 206 -3.29 8.40 10.99
C ARG A 206 -4.24 7.55 11.85
N LYS A 207 -5.49 7.99 11.97
CA LYS A 207 -6.55 7.18 12.55
C LYS A 207 -6.75 5.93 11.69
N LEU A 208 -7.04 4.80 12.33
CA LEU A 208 -7.25 3.53 11.64
C LEU A 208 -8.52 3.62 10.75
N PRO A 209 -8.43 3.40 9.43
CA PRO A 209 -9.59 3.30 8.55
C PRO A 209 -10.60 2.26 9.05
N ASN A 210 -11.89 2.58 8.97
CA ASN A 210 -12.95 1.64 9.32
C ASN A 210 -13.45 0.93 8.05
N PRO A 211 -13.19 -0.38 7.89
CA PRO A 211 -13.60 -1.11 6.68
C PRO A 211 -15.12 -1.22 6.51
N ALA A 212 -15.90 -1.01 7.58
CA ALA A 212 -17.36 -0.97 7.51
C ALA A 212 -17.89 0.33 6.89
N ASN A 213 -17.11 1.40 6.93
CA ASN A 213 -17.47 2.69 6.36
C ASN A 213 -17.21 2.68 4.85
N LYS A 214 -18.24 3.00 4.06
CA LYS A 214 -18.16 3.00 2.60
C LYS A 214 -17.64 4.32 2.04
N ILE A 215 -16.91 4.22 0.93
CA ILE A 215 -16.51 5.33 0.07
C ILE A 215 -17.49 5.37 -1.10
N TYR A 216 -18.15 6.50 -1.31
CA TYR A 216 -18.95 6.72 -2.50
C TYR A 216 -18.05 7.19 -3.65
N LEU A 217 -18.04 6.47 -4.77
CA LEU A 217 -17.22 6.79 -5.95
C LEU A 217 -18.06 7.58 -6.96
N ALA A 218 -18.00 8.91 -6.86
CA ALA A 218 -18.65 9.85 -7.77
C ALA A 218 -17.76 10.10 -8.99
N ALA A 219 -18.26 9.83 -10.19
CA ALA A 219 -17.49 9.97 -11.42
C ALA A 219 -18.38 9.89 -12.67
N PRO A 220 -18.01 10.57 -13.77
CA PRO A 220 -18.59 10.27 -15.06
C PRO A 220 -18.13 8.91 -15.57
N PHE A 221 -18.89 8.33 -16.49
CA PHE A 221 -18.57 7.06 -17.15
C PHE A 221 -19.09 7.01 -18.59
N PHE A 222 -19.15 8.17 -19.25
CA PHE A 222 -19.72 8.32 -20.60
C PHE A 222 -18.74 7.93 -21.70
N THR A 223 -17.44 8.00 -21.41
CA THR A 223 -16.37 7.60 -22.33
C THR A 223 -15.64 6.36 -21.82
N LEU A 224 -14.91 5.68 -22.70
CA LEU A 224 -14.07 4.55 -22.31
C LEU A 224 -13.02 4.93 -21.26
N ALA A 225 -12.38 6.11 -21.39
CA ALA A 225 -11.38 6.58 -20.45
C ALA A 225 -11.99 6.82 -19.05
N GLN A 226 -13.15 7.47 -19.00
CA GLN A 226 -13.90 7.69 -17.76
C GLN A 226 -14.31 6.37 -17.11
N ARG A 227 -14.90 5.46 -17.89
CA ARG A 227 -15.26 4.13 -17.39
C ARG A 227 -14.04 3.39 -16.84
N TRP A 228 -12.91 3.43 -17.56
CA TRP A 228 -11.68 2.78 -17.13
C TRP A 228 -11.17 3.36 -15.80
N MET A 229 -11.18 4.68 -15.63
CA MET A 229 -10.77 5.33 -14.37
C MET A 229 -11.67 4.91 -13.19
N VAL A 230 -12.99 4.76 -13.40
CA VAL A 230 -13.91 4.27 -12.36
C VAL A 230 -13.59 2.83 -11.95
N GLU A 231 -13.40 1.93 -12.92
CA GLU A 231 -13.05 0.53 -12.65
C GLU A 231 -11.72 0.43 -11.90
N GLU A 232 -10.71 1.19 -12.34
CA GLU A 232 -9.38 1.17 -11.76
C GLU A 232 -9.35 1.78 -10.35
N ALA A 233 -10.07 2.89 -10.13
CA ALA A 233 -10.22 3.48 -8.80
C ALA A 233 -10.93 2.53 -7.84
N ARG A 234 -12.03 1.91 -8.28
CA ARG A 234 -12.77 0.94 -7.48
C ARG A 234 -11.90 -0.26 -7.13
N ARG A 235 -11.20 -0.84 -8.11
CA ARG A 235 -10.26 -1.96 -7.89
C ARG A 235 -9.21 -1.61 -6.84
N CYS A 236 -8.54 -0.48 -7.00
CA CYS A 236 -7.51 -0.03 -6.06
C CYS A 236 -8.05 0.22 -4.65
N LEU A 237 -9.21 0.86 -4.49
CA LEU A 237 -9.83 1.07 -3.18
C LEU A 237 -10.15 -0.25 -2.46
N LEU A 238 -10.68 -1.24 -3.20
CA LEU A 238 -10.93 -2.58 -2.68
C LEU A 238 -9.62 -3.28 -2.28
N THR A 239 -8.56 -3.16 -3.08
CA THR A 239 -7.23 -3.70 -2.75
C THR A 239 -6.63 -3.03 -1.51
N LEU A 240 -6.89 -1.74 -1.28
CA LEU A 240 -6.53 -1.02 -0.07
C LEU A 240 -7.39 -1.43 1.16
N GLY A 241 -8.38 -2.30 0.96
CA GLY A 241 -9.25 -2.85 1.98
C GLY A 241 -10.39 -1.91 2.40
N ALA A 242 -10.78 -0.98 1.53
CA ALA A 242 -11.97 -0.16 1.73
C ALA A 242 -13.22 -0.82 1.14
N SER A 243 -14.38 -0.42 1.65
CA SER A 243 -15.67 -0.73 1.04
C SER A 243 -16.09 0.41 0.11
N VAL A 244 -16.61 0.09 -1.08
CA VAL A 244 -16.94 1.10 -2.10
C VAL A 244 -18.39 0.94 -2.54
N PHE A 245 -19.11 2.06 -2.61
CA PHE A 245 -20.35 2.19 -3.37
C PHE A 245 -20.05 2.96 -4.66
N SER A 246 -20.47 2.45 -5.80
CA SER A 246 -20.28 3.09 -7.10
C SER A 246 -21.57 3.06 -7.89
N PRO A 247 -22.12 4.22 -8.33
CA PRO A 247 -23.39 4.31 -9.06
C PRO A 247 -23.53 3.28 -10.19
N ILE A 248 -22.51 3.17 -11.04
CA ILE A 248 -22.54 2.25 -12.19
C ILE A 248 -22.53 0.76 -11.80
N HIS A 249 -22.03 0.42 -10.62
CA HIS A 249 -21.93 -0.97 -10.15
C HIS A 249 -23.11 -1.38 -9.27
N ASP A 250 -23.54 -0.48 -8.37
CA ASP A 250 -24.49 -0.78 -7.31
C ASP A 250 -25.93 -0.38 -7.67
N VAL A 251 -26.11 0.61 -8.57
CA VAL A 251 -27.42 1.03 -9.10
C VAL A 251 -27.58 0.62 -10.56
N GLY A 252 -26.54 0.86 -11.36
CA GLY A 252 -26.52 0.59 -12.80
C GLY A 252 -27.29 1.63 -13.61
N SER A 253 -27.53 1.31 -14.89
CA SER A 253 -28.20 2.22 -15.85
C SER A 253 -29.66 1.83 -16.16
N GLN A 254 -30.21 0.84 -15.45
CA GLN A 254 -31.58 0.38 -15.66
C GLN A 254 -32.54 1.10 -14.70
N GLY A 255 -33.43 1.91 -15.28
CA GLY A 255 -34.43 2.66 -14.54
C GLY A 255 -34.70 4.02 -15.19
N ASP A 256 -35.75 4.70 -14.74
CA ASP A 256 -35.94 6.10 -15.10
C ASP A 256 -35.03 7.02 -14.26
N ALA A 257 -34.95 8.30 -14.64
CA ALA A 257 -34.11 9.27 -13.95
C ALA A 257 -34.49 9.44 -12.48
N SER A 258 -35.78 9.30 -12.13
CA SER A 258 -36.24 9.43 -10.74
C SER A 258 -35.76 8.26 -9.89
N TYR A 259 -35.75 7.05 -10.43
CA TYR A 259 -35.27 5.86 -9.76
C TYR A 259 -33.75 5.93 -9.54
N ILE A 260 -32.99 6.21 -10.60
CA ILE A 260 -31.52 6.24 -10.55
C ILE A 260 -31.05 7.31 -9.56
N ALA A 261 -31.51 8.56 -9.74
CA ALA A 261 -31.10 9.66 -8.86
C ALA A 261 -31.45 9.39 -7.40
N LYS A 262 -32.62 8.81 -7.12
CA LYS A 262 -33.01 8.46 -5.75
C LYS A 262 -32.05 7.43 -5.15
N ARG A 263 -31.73 6.37 -5.88
CA ARG A 263 -30.88 5.26 -5.39
C ARG A 263 -29.43 5.69 -5.21
N ASP A 264 -28.92 6.54 -6.10
CA ASP A 264 -27.58 7.10 -5.99
C ASP A 264 -27.44 8.00 -4.76
N LEU A 265 -28.41 8.90 -4.53
CA LEU A 265 -28.39 9.79 -3.35
C LEU A 265 -28.59 9.02 -2.04
N GLU A 266 -29.49 8.03 -2.01
CA GLU A 266 -29.65 7.14 -0.85
C GLU A 266 -28.36 6.35 -0.55
N GLY A 267 -27.64 5.92 -1.58
CA GLY A 267 -26.35 5.24 -1.45
C GLY A 267 -25.24 6.17 -0.94
N LEU A 268 -25.20 7.40 -1.47
CA LEU A 268 -24.25 8.45 -1.07
C LEU A 268 -24.41 8.80 0.41
N GLU A 269 -25.63 8.99 0.88
CA GLU A 269 -25.93 9.35 2.27
C GLU A 269 -25.55 8.26 3.29
N GLN A 270 -25.37 7.01 2.83
CA GLN A 270 -24.89 5.89 3.66
C GLN A 270 -23.36 5.76 3.68
N CYS A 271 -22.65 6.58 2.91
CA CYS A 271 -21.19 6.55 2.84
C CYS A 271 -20.56 7.54 3.81
N ALA A 272 -19.37 7.22 4.30
CA ALA A 272 -18.62 8.07 5.23
C ALA A 272 -17.82 9.17 4.51
N VAL A 273 -17.54 8.99 3.22
CA VAL A 273 -16.73 9.88 2.39
C VAL A 273 -17.10 9.71 0.93
N VAL A 274 -16.98 10.78 0.15
CA VAL A 274 -17.04 10.74 -1.32
C VAL A 274 -15.63 10.87 -1.89
N LEU A 275 -15.25 9.95 -2.78
CA LEU A 275 -14.16 10.16 -3.73
C LEU A 275 -14.78 10.62 -5.05
N ALA A 276 -14.50 11.86 -5.44
CA ALA A 276 -14.99 12.45 -6.70
C ALA A 276 -13.88 12.46 -7.75
N LEU A 277 -14.08 11.77 -8.88
CA LEU A 277 -13.21 11.82 -10.04
C LEU A 277 -13.71 12.94 -10.97
N VAL A 278 -13.09 14.12 -10.88
CA VAL A 278 -13.55 15.35 -11.54
C VAL A 278 -12.98 15.43 -12.96
N ASP A 279 -13.23 14.40 -13.77
CA ASP A 279 -12.88 14.39 -15.20
C ASP A 279 -14.00 15.03 -16.03
N GLY A 280 -13.66 15.97 -16.92
CA GLY A 280 -14.63 16.64 -17.79
C GLY A 280 -15.68 17.50 -17.09
N GLU A 281 -15.57 17.73 -15.77
CA GLU A 281 -16.47 18.58 -14.97
C GLU A 281 -17.96 18.19 -15.09
N ASP A 282 -18.20 16.88 -15.04
CA ASP A 282 -19.54 16.31 -15.14
C ASP A 282 -20.52 16.89 -14.10
N ALA A 283 -21.69 17.33 -14.58
CA ALA A 283 -22.72 17.95 -13.76
C ALA A 283 -23.28 16.99 -12.71
N GLY A 284 -23.39 15.68 -13.02
CA GLY A 284 -23.84 14.66 -12.07
C GLY A 284 -22.89 14.53 -10.88
N THR A 285 -21.61 14.33 -11.19
CA THR A 285 -20.52 14.25 -10.21
C THR A 285 -20.46 15.51 -9.33
N LEU A 286 -20.55 16.71 -9.93
CA LEU A 286 -20.55 17.97 -9.18
C LEU A 286 -21.81 18.15 -8.31
N PHE A 287 -22.97 17.66 -8.76
CA PHE A 287 -24.20 17.64 -7.96
C PHE A 287 -24.04 16.75 -6.73
N GLU A 288 -23.51 15.53 -6.91
CA GLU A 288 -23.23 14.58 -5.83
C GLU A 288 -22.25 15.17 -4.80
N VAL A 289 -21.20 15.85 -5.26
CA VAL A 289 -20.26 16.58 -4.38
C VAL A 289 -21.00 17.63 -3.56
N GLY A 290 -21.83 18.47 -4.19
CA GLY A 290 -22.63 19.47 -3.49
C GLY A 290 -23.57 18.87 -2.44
N HIS A 291 -24.24 17.78 -2.81
CA HIS A 291 -25.15 17.03 -1.92
C HIS A 291 -24.41 16.43 -0.71
N ALA A 292 -23.24 15.84 -0.94
CA ALA A 292 -22.39 15.30 0.10
C ALA A 292 -21.96 16.38 1.11
N ARG A 293 -21.47 17.53 0.60
CA ARG A 293 -21.07 18.66 1.46
C ARG A 293 -22.23 19.21 2.26
N ARG A 294 -23.44 19.27 1.68
CA ARG A 294 -24.66 19.68 2.39
C ARG A 294 -24.99 18.75 3.57
N HIS A 295 -24.70 17.46 3.46
CA HIS A 295 -24.92 16.46 4.51
C HIS A 295 -23.73 16.32 5.47
N GLY A 296 -22.69 17.16 5.34
CA GLY A 296 -21.50 17.10 6.17
C GLY A 296 -20.54 15.96 5.82
N ILE A 297 -20.77 15.26 4.71
CA ILE A 297 -19.93 14.17 4.24
C ILE A 297 -18.63 14.77 3.66
N PRO A 298 -17.44 14.33 4.09
CA PRO A 298 -16.18 14.76 3.50
C PRO A 298 -16.06 14.33 2.03
N VAL A 299 -15.39 15.15 1.24
CA VAL A 299 -15.14 14.89 -0.18
C VAL A 299 -13.64 15.00 -0.44
N VAL A 300 -13.08 13.95 -1.04
CA VAL A 300 -11.76 13.97 -1.68
C VAL A 300 -11.99 14.03 -3.18
N ALA A 301 -11.50 15.06 -3.84
CA ALA A 301 -11.64 15.28 -5.27
C ALA A 301 -10.30 15.03 -5.98
N LEU A 302 -10.27 14.07 -6.89
CA LEU A 302 -9.20 13.91 -7.86
C LEU A 302 -9.48 14.84 -9.05
N ALA A 303 -8.60 15.82 -9.25
CA ALA A 303 -8.67 16.77 -10.34
C ALA A 303 -7.28 16.90 -11.00
N GLU A 304 -7.04 16.10 -12.04
CA GLU A 304 -5.72 16.03 -12.71
C GLU A 304 -5.49 17.17 -13.71
N SER A 305 -6.54 17.67 -14.36
CA SER A 305 -6.46 18.79 -15.31
C SER A 305 -7.67 19.71 -15.21
N PRO A 306 -7.96 20.29 -14.03
CA PRO A 306 -9.11 21.14 -13.85
C PRO A 306 -8.90 22.51 -14.48
N ARG A 307 -10.00 23.15 -14.89
CA ARG A 307 -10.01 24.60 -15.03
C ARG A 307 -10.01 25.21 -13.62
N PRO A 308 -9.16 26.20 -13.31
CA PRO A 308 -9.10 26.80 -11.98
C PRO A 308 -10.47 27.29 -11.48
N GLU A 309 -11.28 27.87 -12.37
CA GLU A 309 -12.60 28.41 -12.06
C GLU A 309 -13.57 27.31 -11.60
N SER A 310 -13.44 26.10 -12.15
CA SER A 310 -14.30 24.97 -11.86
C SER A 310 -14.05 24.34 -10.50
N LEU A 311 -12.90 24.65 -9.88
CA LEU A 311 -12.60 24.23 -8.51
C LEU A 311 -13.19 25.15 -7.44
N THR A 312 -13.69 26.34 -7.81
CA THR A 312 -14.14 27.37 -6.84
C THR A 312 -15.09 26.80 -5.79
N MET A 313 -16.09 26.02 -6.22
CA MET A 313 -17.08 25.44 -5.30
C MET A 313 -16.48 24.33 -4.43
N LEU A 314 -15.58 23.51 -4.98
CA LEU A 314 -14.91 22.44 -4.23
C LEU A 314 -13.99 23.05 -3.15
N GLN A 315 -13.21 24.07 -3.51
CA GLN A 315 -12.33 24.81 -2.59
C GLN A 315 -13.15 25.53 -1.52
N GLY A 316 -14.15 26.32 -1.93
CA GLY A 316 -14.97 27.13 -1.04
C GLY A 316 -15.84 26.32 -0.07
N THR A 317 -16.08 25.03 -0.35
CA THR A 317 -16.83 24.14 0.54
C THR A 317 -15.94 23.19 1.34
N GLY A 318 -14.62 23.33 1.27
CA GLY A 318 -13.66 22.57 2.07
C GLY A 318 -13.47 21.11 1.63
N CYS A 319 -13.62 20.82 0.34
CA CYS A 319 -13.18 19.53 -0.22
C CYS A 319 -11.64 19.43 -0.19
N SER A 320 -11.10 18.24 0.05
CA SER A 320 -9.68 17.97 -0.22
C SER A 320 -9.52 17.80 -1.73
N ILE A 321 -8.67 18.58 -2.37
CA ILE A 321 -8.46 18.52 -3.83
C ILE A 321 -7.02 18.12 -4.08
N VAL A 322 -6.84 17.05 -4.85
CA VAL A 322 -5.52 16.52 -5.21
C VAL A 322 -5.48 16.22 -6.69
N SER A 323 -4.29 16.29 -7.28
CA SER A 323 -4.05 16.03 -8.70
C SER A 323 -3.33 14.70 -8.94
N ASP A 324 -3.18 13.87 -7.91
CA ASP A 324 -2.50 12.57 -7.99
C ASP A 324 -3.46 11.45 -7.60
N PHE A 325 -3.62 10.49 -8.49
CA PHE A 325 -4.55 9.37 -8.34
C PHE A 325 -4.30 8.58 -7.05
N SER A 326 -3.04 8.20 -6.78
CA SER A 326 -2.70 7.37 -5.62
C SER A 326 -3.01 8.09 -4.31
N THR A 327 -2.67 9.37 -4.25
CA THR A 327 -2.94 10.26 -3.12
C THR A 327 -4.45 10.38 -2.87
N ALA A 328 -5.26 10.58 -3.92
CA ALA A 328 -6.71 10.70 -3.79
C ALA A 328 -7.33 9.46 -3.14
N LEU A 329 -6.92 8.27 -3.61
CA LEU A 329 -7.42 7.01 -3.09
C LEU A 329 -7.01 6.80 -1.63
N TYR A 330 -5.74 7.03 -1.28
CA TYR A 330 -5.26 6.90 0.10
C TYR A 330 -5.95 7.88 1.05
N GLN A 331 -6.12 9.14 0.64
CA GLN A 331 -6.85 10.12 1.44
C GLN A 331 -8.31 9.70 1.64
N ALA A 332 -8.99 9.24 0.59
CA ALA A 332 -10.36 8.74 0.73
C ALA A 332 -10.45 7.57 1.72
N VAL A 333 -9.50 6.64 1.70
CA VAL A 333 -9.44 5.54 2.69
C VAL A 333 -9.22 6.05 4.11
N TRP A 334 -8.30 6.99 4.34
CA TRP A 334 -8.08 7.55 5.67
C TRP A 334 -9.27 8.36 6.20
N GLU A 335 -10.02 9.01 5.32
CA GLU A 335 -11.22 9.76 5.72
C GLU A 335 -12.38 8.87 6.18
N THR A 336 -12.33 7.56 5.94
CA THR A 336 -13.29 6.61 6.52
C THR A 336 -13.16 6.44 8.03
N ALA A 337 -12.07 6.90 8.64
CA ALA A 337 -11.79 6.76 10.08
C ALA A 337 -12.49 7.81 10.98
N ARG A 338 -13.37 8.64 10.40
CA ARG A 338 -14.05 9.73 11.10
C ARG A 338 -15.12 9.26 12.06
#